data_AF-A0A7V2YZW7-F1
#
_entry.id   AF-A0A7V2YZW7-F1
#
_cell.length_a   1.000
_cell.length_b   1.000
_cell.length_c   1.000
_cell.angle_alpha   90.00
_cell.angle_beta   90.00
_cell.angle_gamma   90.00
#
_symmetry.space_group_name_H-M   'P 1'
#
loop_
_entity.id
_entity.type
_entity.pdbx_description
1 polymer ?
#
loop_
_entity_poly.entity_id
_entity_poly.type
_entity_poly.pdbx_seq_one_letter_code
_entity_poly.pdbx_strand_id
1 'polypeptide(L)'
;MRIFALTFLMALTIGAMAACSKLRFMGPEFRPTPPGPMTAESVVLRHYVKGRESQRIYGEVARYYPRQSLMEIDGVRVFFYDGKSSNSQVSMLRSDRAVFYLRDEPT
;
A
#
# COMPACT_ATOMS: atom_id res chain seq x y z
N MET A 1 -17.23 -39.01 -43.59
CA MET A 1 -17.26 -37.97 -42.54
C MET A 1 -17.26 -36.62 -43.22
N ARG A 2 -18.26 -35.76 -42.95
CA ARG A 2 -18.51 -34.52 -43.70
C ARG A 2 -18.76 -33.36 -42.73
N ILE A 3 -18.16 -32.22 -43.10
CA ILE A 3 -18.50 -30.81 -42.82
C ILE A 3 -17.86 -30.14 -41.61
N PHE A 4 -17.20 -29.02 -41.96
CA PHE A 4 -16.55 -27.96 -41.19
C PHE A 4 -17.55 -27.11 -40.38
N ALA A 5 -17.09 -26.55 -39.25
CA ALA A 5 -17.56 -25.26 -38.74
C ALA A 5 -16.43 -24.55 -37.98
N LEU A 6 -16.02 -23.40 -38.51
CA LEU A 6 -15.14 -22.40 -37.92
C LEU A 6 -16.04 -21.27 -37.37
N THR A 7 -15.98 -20.97 -36.08
CA THR A 7 -16.46 -19.71 -35.45
C THR A 7 -15.66 -19.51 -34.16
N PHE A 8 -14.59 -18.72 -34.15
CA PHE A 8 -14.49 -17.27 -33.87
C PHE A 8 -15.03 -16.80 -32.50
N LEU A 9 -14.11 -16.15 -31.75
CA LEU A 9 -14.27 -14.97 -30.88
C LEU A 9 -14.57 -15.11 -29.35
N MET A 10 -13.57 -14.62 -28.59
CA MET A 10 -13.60 -13.81 -27.35
C MET A 10 -14.39 -14.23 -26.09
N ALA A 11 -13.63 -14.45 -25.01
CA ALA A 11 -13.77 -13.80 -23.69
C ALA A 11 -12.59 -14.34 -22.83
N LEU A 12 -11.54 -13.61 -22.43
CA LEU A 12 -11.43 -12.27 -21.86
C LEU A 12 -12.41 -12.04 -20.69
N THR A 13 -12.30 -12.88 -19.68
CA THR A 13 -12.73 -12.58 -18.31
C THR A 13 -11.56 -12.96 -17.39
N ILE A 14 -10.60 -12.06 -17.20
CA ILE A 14 -10.59 -11.14 -16.05
C ILE A 14 -11.01 -11.86 -14.76
N GLY A 15 -10.25 -12.88 -14.38
CA GLY A 15 -10.04 -13.21 -12.98
C GLY A 15 -8.86 -12.39 -12.48
N ALA A 16 -8.99 -11.06 -12.49
CA ALA A 16 -8.09 -10.18 -11.76
C ALA A 16 -8.16 -10.64 -10.30
N MET A 17 -7.21 -11.48 -9.91
CA MET A 17 -6.91 -11.67 -8.50
C MET A 17 -6.53 -10.30 -8.01
N ALA A 18 -7.50 -9.60 -7.43
CA ALA A 18 -7.28 -8.49 -6.54
C ALA A 18 -6.35 -9.04 -5.46
N ALA A 19 -5.06 -8.89 -5.70
CA ALA A 19 -4.05 -8.98 -4.69
C ALA A 19 -4.35 -7.82 -3.76
N CYS A 20 -5.31 -8.02 -2.85
CA CYS A 20 -5.61 -7.09 -1.80
C CYS A 20 -4.33 -6.94 -0.99
N SER A 21 -3.59 -5.87 -1.29
CA SER A 21 -2.50 -5.34 -0.50
C SER A 21 -3.00 -5.18 0.92
N LYS A 22 -2.62 -6.11 1.81
CA LYS A 22 -2.87 -5.96 3.25
C LYS A 22 -1.74 -5.11 3.80
N LEU A 23 -1.95 -3.81 3.82
CA LEU A 23 -1.09 -2.90 4.56
C LEU A 23 -1.29 -3.17 6.05
N ARG A 24 -0.26 -3.68 6.73
CA ARG A 24 -0.31 -3.96 8.17
C ARG A 24 0.36 -2.82 8.90
N PHE A 25 -0.43 -2.10 9.70
CA PHE A 25 0.06 -1.11 10.64
C PHE A 25 0.67 -1.86 11.83
N MET A 26 1.99 -1.96 11.88
CA MET A 26 2.74 -2.41 13.06
C MET A 26 3.44 -1.20 13.66
N GLY A 27 2.66 -0.32 14.29
CA GLY A 27 3.15 0.92 14.90
C GLY A 27 2.37 1.26 16.17
N PRO A 28 2.90 2.17 17.02
CA PRO A 28 2.33 2.52 18.31
C PRO A 28 0.86 2.92 18.20
N GLU A 29 0.10 2.58 19.24
CA GLU A 29 -1.34 2.83 19.34
C GLU A 29 -1.63 4.30 18.99
N PHE A 30 -2.31 4.50 17.86
CA PHE A 30 -2.80 5.81 17.44
C PHE A 30 -3.62 6.41 18.58
N ARG A 31 -3.18 7.56 19.11
CA ARG A 31 -3.92 8.22 20.19
C ARG A 31 -5.00 9.09 19.57
N PRO A 32 -6.27 8.96 20.00
CA PRO A 32 -7.33 9.84 19.54
C PRO A 32 -7.11 11.25 20.08
N THR A 33 -7.16 12.24 19.20
CA THR A 33 -7.12 13.66 19.56
C THR A 33 -8.43 14.29 19.08
N PRO A 34 -9.46 14.55 19.91
CA PRO A 34 -10.65 15.26 19.45
C PRO A 34 -10.37 16.77 19.29
N PRO A 35 -10.81 17.47 18.22
CA PRO A 35 -11.38 17.03 16.94
C PRO A 35 -10.32 16.94 15.81
N GLY A 36 -9.10 16.52 16.13
CA GLY A 36 -7.95 16.43 15.23
C GLY A 36 -7.67 15.02 14.68
N PRO A 37 -6.56 14.85 13.94
CA PRO A 37 -6.12 13.55 13.47
C PRO A 37 -5.70 12.65 14.63
N MET A 38 -5.78 11.33 14.40
CA MET A 38 -5.12 10.37 15.26
C MET A 38 -3.62 10.44 14.99
N THR A 39 -2.80 10.59 16.03
CA THR A 39 -1.36 10.76 15.89
C THR A 39 -0.57 9.57 16.44
N ALA A 40 0.57 9.30 15.80
CA ALA A 40 1.55 8.31 16.24
C ALA A 40 2.96 8.81 15.95
N GLU A 41 3.90 8.55 16.84
CA GLU A 41 5.32 8.91 16.68
C GLU A 41 6.15 7.67 16.31
N SER A 42 7.28 7.87 15.62
CA SER A 42 8.22 6.82 15.22
C SER A 42 7.53 5.62 14.56
N VAL A 43 6.76 5.88 13.50
CA VAL A 43 5.95 4.86 12.83
C VAL A 43 6.78 4.00 11.87
N VAL A 44 6.42 2.72 11.81
CA VAL A 44 6.91 1.78 10.80
C VAL A 44 5.72 1.10 10.14
N LEU A 45 5.55 1.31 8.83
CA LEU A 45 4.52 0.65 8.02
C LEU A 45 5.18 -0.38 7.12
N ARG A 46 4.56 -1.56 7.03
CA ARG A 46 5.04 -2.64 6.17
C ARG A 46 3.95 -3.07 5.22
N HIS A 47 4.25 -2.99 3.94
CA HIS A 47 3.33 -3.37 2.88
C HIS A 47 3.79 -4.67 2.22
N TYR A 48 2.92 -5.68 2.27
CA TYR A 48 3.17 -7.02 1.76
C TYR A 48 2.34 -7.30 0.49
N VAL A 49 3.01 -7.82 -0.54
CA VAL A 49 2.37 -8.33 -1.76
C VAL A 49 2.69 -9.82 -1.86
N LYS A 50 1.66 -10.66 -1.94
CA LYS A 50 1.79 -12.13 -1.99
C LYS A 50 2.68 -12.70 -0.86
N GLY A 51 2.56 -12.14 0.34
CA GLY A 51 3.31 -12.58 1.53
C GLY A 51 4.76 -12.09 1.59
N ARG A 52 5.22 -11.29 0.63
CA ARG A 52 6.58 -10.73 0.60
C ARG A 52 6.53 -9.23 0.83
N GLU A 53 7.47 -8.72 1.62
CA GLU A 53 7.56 -7.29 1.88
C GLU A 53 7.97 -6.58 0.58
N SER A 54 7.12 -5.66 0.12
CA SER A 54 7.36 -4.87 -1.10
C SER A 54 7.83 -3.47 -0.76
N GLN A 55 7.34 -2.92 0.37
CA GLN A 55 7.69 -1.58 0.83
C GLN A 55 7.76 -1.55 2.36
N ARG A 56 8.74 -0.80 2.87
CA ARG A 56 8.86 -0.42 4.29
C ARG A 56 8.90 1.09 4.39
N ILE A 57 8.01 1.66 5.20
CA ILE A 57 7.90 3.10 5.38
C ILE A 57 8.24 3.42 6.84
N TYR A 58 9.22 4.28 7.05
CA TYR A 58 9.52 4.87 8.35
C TYR A 58 9.03 6.31 8.37
N GLY A 59 8.54 6.77 9.52
CA GLY A 59 8.12 8.15 9.72
C GLY A 59 8.35 8.60 11.16
N GLU A 60 8.58 9.89 11.34
CA GLU A 60 8.79 10.49 12.66
C GLU A 60 7.45 10.78 13.34
N VAL A 61 6.50 11.36 12.60
CA VAL A 61 5.15 11.66 13.08
C VAL A 61 4.15 11.30 11.99
N ALA A 62 3.17 10.45 12.31
CA ALA A 62 2.05 10.14 11.45
C ALA A 62 0.76 10.77 11.97
N ARG A 63 -0.04 11.30 11.05
CA ARG A 63 -1.37 11.87 11.32
C ARG A 63 -2.38 11.15 10.43
N TYR A 64 -3.29 10.39 11.03
CA TYR A 64 -4.35 9.67 10.33
C TYR A 64 -5.68 10.42 10.44
N TYR A 65 -6.25 10.72 9.27
CA TYR A 65 -7.52 11.41 9.09
C TYR A 65 -8.59 10.40 8.63
N PRO A 66 -9.32 9.76 9.56
CA PRO A 66 -10.21 8.64 9.22
C PRO A 66 -11.34 9.03 8.27
N ARG A 67 -11.87 10.25 8.39
CA ARG A 67 -12.94 10.75 7.49
C ARG A 67 -12.48 10.94 6.05
N GLN A 68 -11.18 11.18 5.85
CA GLN A 68 -10.58 11.43 4.53
C GLN A 68 -9.88 10.18 3.99
N SER A 69 -9.78 9.11 4.79
CA SER A 69 -8.96 7.92 4.48
C SER A 69 -7.53 8.30 4.07
N LEU A 70 -6.96 9.28 4.77
CA LEU A 70 -5.67 9.89 4.43
C LEU A 70 -4.73 9.82 5.62
N MET A 71 -3.45 9.57 5.35
CA MET A 71 -2.36 9.60 6.32
C MET A 71 -1.26 10.54 5.86
N GLU A 72 -0.88 11.47 6.73
CA GLU A 72 0.31 12.29 6.53
C GLU A 72 1.44 11.77 7.40
N ILE A 73 2.66 11.77 6.87
CA ILE A 73 3.85 11.33 7.59
C ILE A 73 4.97 12.35 7.41
N ASP A 74 5.49 12.88 8.51
CA ASP A 74 6.68 13.73 8.56
C ASP A 74 7.95 12.86 8.70
N GLY A 75 9.07 13.32 8.14
CA GLY A 75 10.37 12.65 8.21
C GLY A 75 10.36 11.27 7.55
N VAL A 76 9.72 11.15 6.38
CA VAL A 76 9.42 9.86 5.76
C VAL A 76 10.63 9.27 5.02
N ARG A 77 10.82 7.96 5.19
CA ARG A 77 11.73 7.14 4.38
C ARG A 77 11.00 5.90 3.87
N VAL A 78 10.89 5.76 2.57
CA VAL A 78 10.26 4.61 1.90
C VAL A 78 11.32 3.76 1.24
N PHE A 79 11.40 2.50 1.63
CA PHE A 79 12.28 1.50 1.05
C PHE A 79 11.47 0.58 0.16
N PHE A 80 11.91 0.33 -1.06
CA PHE A 80 11.27 -0.58 -2.01
C PHE A 80 12.10 -1.86 -2.14
N TYR A 81 11.42 -3.00 -2.23
CA TYR A 81 12.04 -4.32 -2.34
C TYR A 81 11.52 -5.05 -3.58
N ASP A 82 12.38 -5.80 -4.28
CA ASP A 82 11.96 -6.60 -5.44
C ASP A 82 11.25 -7.91 -5.08
N GLY A 83 11.12 -8.19 -3.77
CA GLY A 83 10.45 -9.36 -3.24
C GLY A 83 11.18 -10.68 -3.51
N LYS A 84 12.41 -10.69 -4.03
CA LYS A 84 13.19 -11.93 -4.21
C LYS A 84 13.79 -12.45 -2.92
N SER A 85 14.16 -11.55 -1.99
CA SER A 85 14.64 -11.91 -0.64
C SER A 85 14.25 -10.85 0.40
N SER A 86 14.45 -11.14 1.68
CA SER A 86 14.16 -10.21 2.79
C SER A 86 15.08 -8.97 2.82
N ASN A 87 16.18 -8.97 2.05
CA ASN A 87 17.17 -7.88 1.99
C ASN A 87 17.34 -7.30 0.58
N SER A 88 16.45 -7.60 -0.37
CA SER A 88 16.55 -7.14 -1.75
C SER A 88 15.99 -5.73 -1.96
N GLN A 89 16.50 -4.77 -1.18
CA GLN A 89 16.17 -3.36 -1.37
C GLN A 89 16.67 -2.89 -2.74
N VAL A 90 15.79 -2.29 -3.52
CA VAL A 90 16.10 -1.79 -4.87
C VAL A 90 16.20 -0.26 -4.93
N SER A 91 15.48 0.45 -4.07
CA SER A 91 15.50 1.91 -4.04
C SER A 91 15.01 2.45 -2.70
N MET A 92 15.27 3.73 -2.47
CA MET A 92 14.82 4.46 -1.29
C MET A 92 14.40 5.87 -1.68
N LEU A 93 13.25 6.30 -1.18
CA LEU A 93 12.78 7.68 -1.24
C LEU A 93 12.81 8.28 0.16
N ARG A 94 13.29 9.52 0.26
CA ARG A 94 13.24 10.33 1.48
C ARG A 94 12.52 11.63 1.17
N SER A 95 11.63 12.03 2.08
CA SER A 95 10.98 13.33 2.03
C SER A 95 10.76 13.86 3.44
N ASP A 96 10.69 15.18 3.59
CA ASP A 96 10.35 15.81 4.86
C ASP A 96 8.87 15.56 5.21
N ARG A 97 8.01 15.40 4.19
CA ARG A 97 6.58 15.07 4.34
C ARG A 97 6.08 14.21 3.18
N ALA A 98 5.19 13.27 3.46
CA ALA A 98 4.40 12.54 2.46
C ALA A 98 2.94 12.40 2.86
N VAL A 99 2.09 12.28 1.85
CA VAL A 99 0.66 12.04 1.98
C VAL A 99 0.35 10.69 1.34
N PHE A 100 -0.33 9.82 2.10
CA PHE A 100 -0.76 8.50 1.68
C PHE A 100 -2.27 8.43 1.70
N TYR A 101 -2.89 8.15 0.55
CA TYR A 101 -4.30 7.78 0.48
C TYR A 101 -4.43 6.29 0.78
N LEU A 102 -5.28 5.93 1.76
CA LEU A 102 -5.48 4.56 2.23
C LEU A 102 -6.59 3.83 1.46
N ARG A 103 -7.29 4.56 0.58
CA ARG A 103 -8.22 4.06 -0.43
C ARG A 103 -7.82 4.68 -1.75
N ASP A 104 -8.33 4.14 -2.85
CA ASP A 104 -8.21 4.79 -4.15
C ASP A 104 -8.68 6.24 -4.02
N GLU A 105 -7.92 7.17 -4.60
CA GLU A 105 -8.38 8.55 -4.75
C GLU A 105 -9.74 8.47 -5.47
N PRO A 106 -10.79 9.16 -4.99
CA PRO A 106 -11.98 9.31 -5.81
C PRO A 106 -11.58 10.06 -7.08
N THR A 107 -11.44 9.33 -8.18
CA THR A 107 -11.26 9.88 -9.53
C THR A 107 -12.50 10.61 -9.99
#